data_AF-A0A420EIE5-F1
#
_entry.id   AF-A0A420EIE5-F1
#
_cell.length_a   1.000
_cell.length_b   1.000
_cell.length_c   1.000
_cell.angle_alpha   90.00
_cell.angle_beta   90.00
_cell.angle_gamma   90.00
#
_symmetry.space_group_name_H-M   'P 1'
#
loop_
_entity.id
_entity.type
_entity.pdbx_description
1 polymer ?
#
loop_
_entity_poly.entity_id
_entity_poly.type
_entity_poly.pdbx_seq_one_letter_code
_entity_poly.pdbx_strand_id
1 'polypeptide(L)'
;MYLGDAQQVLAAMPDESVDCVVTSPPFWGLRDYGTGQWTGSDPTCAHPVRRRVDGTRCQRCPAVWSDPQYGLEPTLTHYVDRMIGLFEQVRRILTPSGTCWVNLGDCYSSASGGAPKGSRPQPGGLRPARPRAQDVLAPKNLVGVPWRVAFALQAFGWWLFSGSLRSPNGPDLPVSAVQRPMARQ
;
A
#
# COMPACT_ATOMS: atom_id res chain seq x y z
N MET A 1 2.27 -10.20 -19.34
CA MET A 1 2.27 -8.95 -18.56
C MET A 1 0.85 -8.45 -18.52
N TYR A 2 0.26 -8.29 -17.34
CA TYR A 2 -1.10 -7.80 -17.17
C TYR A 2 -1.08 -6.29 -16.91
N LEU A 3 -2.06 -5.55 -17.42
CA LEU A 3 -2.25 -4.12 -17.17
C LEU A 3 -3.59 -3.92 -16.48
N GLY A 4 -3.57 -3.30 -15.29
CA GLY A 4 -4.78 -3.01 -14.53
C GLY A 4 -4.50 -2.79 -13.05
N ASP A 5 -5.59 -2.66 -12.29
CA ASP A 5 -5.53 -2.68 -10.84
C ASP A 5 -5.04 -4.06 -10.35
N ALA A 6 -4.06 -4.06 -9.44
CA ALA A 6 -3.41 -5.29 -9.01
C ALA A 6 -4.39 -6.25 -8.33
N GLN A 7 -5.33 -5.73 -7.53
CA GLN A 7 -6.28 -6.58 -6.81
C GLN A 7 -7.28 -7.23 -7.76
N GLN A 8 -7.77 -6.50 -8.77
CA GLN A 8 -8.64 -7.05 -9.82
C GLN A 8 -7.92 -8.10 -10.67
N VAL A 9 -6.68 -7.81 -11.08
CA VAL A 9 -5.86 -8.73 -11.88
C VAL A 9 -5.58 -10.01 -11.10
N LEU A 10 -5.18 -9.90 -9.84
CA LEU A 10 -4.95 -11.05 -8.98
C LEU A 10 -6.24 -11.85 -8.76
N ALA A 11 -7.38 -11.20 -8.54
CA ALA A 11 -8.68 -11.85 -8.35
C ALA A 11 -9.11 -12.74 -9.53
N ALA A 12 -8.70 -12.40 -10.76
CA ALA A 12 -8.97 -13.21 -11.94
C ALA A 12 -8.02 -14.40 -12.13
N MET A 13 -6.92 -14.48 -11.36
CA MET A 13 -5.99 -15.60 -11.44
C MET A 13 -6.53 -16.83 -10.69
N PRO A 14 -6.22 -18.06 -11.12
CA PRO A 14 -6.62 -19.27 -10.40
C PRO A 14 -5.97 -19.36 -9.01
N ASP A 15 -6.67 -20.01 -8.07
CA ASP A 15 -6.14 -20.38 -6.75
C ASP A 15 -4.90 -21.28 -6.91
N GLU A 16 -3.97 -21.19 -5.96
CA GLU A 16 -2.79 -22.09 -5.87
C GLU A 16 -2.00 -22.25 -7.19
N SER A 17 -1.90 -21.17 -7.97
CA SER A 17 -1.25 -21.16 -9.28
C SER A 17 0.13 -20.51 -9.30
N VAL A 18 0.61 -19.99 -8.16
CA VAL A 18 1.87 -19.26 -8.03
C VAL A 18 2.72 -19.79 -6.88
N ASP A 19 3.99 -20.08 -7.12
CA ASP A 19 4.91 -20.56 -6.07
C ASP A 19 5.63 -19.43 -5.32
N CYS A 20 5.84 -18.28 -5.97
CA CYS A 20 6.62 -17.20 -5.40
C CYS A 20 6.11 -15.85 -5.88
N VAL A 21 5.92 -14.93 -4.93
CA VAL A 21 5.64 -13.51 -5.19
C VAL A 21 6.76 -12.69 -4.61
N VAL A 22 7.34 -11.81 -5.44
CA VAL A 22 8.33 -10.80 -5.00
C VAL A 22 7.79 -9.44 -5.42
N THR A 23 7.60 -8.55 -4.47
CA THR A 23 6.90 -7.28 -4.73
C THR A 23 7.39 -6.12 -3.87
N SER A 24 7.22 -4.91 -4.38
CA SER A 24 7.40 -3.66 -3.66
C SER A 24 6.16 -2.79 -3.87
N PRO A 25 5.07 -3.00 -3.11
CA PRO A 25 3.85 -2.21 -3.27
C PRO A 25 4.15 -0.72 -3.06
N PRO A 26 3.37 0.20 -3.66
CA PRO A 26 3.63 1.64 -3.55
C PRO A 26 3.73 2.11 -2.09
N PHE A 27 4.86 2.74 -1.73
CA PHE A 27 5.10 3.16 -0.35
C PHE A 27 4.16 4.29 0.05
N TRP A 28 3.60 4.18 1.25
CA TRP A 28 2.65 5.15 1.76
C TRP A 28 3.26 6.55 1.90
N GLY A 29 2.58 7.54 1.34
CA GLY A 29 2.93 8.96 1.36
C GLY A 29 4.17 9.35 0.57
N LEU A 30 4.76 8.44 -0.23
CA LEU A 30 6.03 8.70 -0.91
C LEU A 30 5.87 9.35 -2.29
N ARG A 31 5.03 8.77 -3.15
CA ARG A 31 4.88 9.17 -4.56
C ARG A 31 3.42 9.37 -4.93
N ASP A 32 3.22 10.27 -5.88
CA ASP A 32 1.96 10.47 -6.60
C ASP A 32 2.26 10.25 -8.08
N TYR A 33 1.52 9.34 -8.72
CA TYR A 33 1.66 9.00 -10.13
C TYR A 33 0.72 9.80 -11.05
N GLY A 34 -0.10 10.72 -10.49
CA GLY A 34 -0.98 11.58 -11.27
C GLY A 34 -2.17 10.85 -11.89
N THR A 35 -2.61 9.74 -11.28
CA THR A 35 -3.67 8.87 -11.78
C THR A 35 -5.08 9.33 -11.42
N GLY A 36 -5.21 10.23 -10.44
CA GLY A 36 -6.52 10.67 -9.99
C GLY A 36 -7.29 11.49 -11.03
N GLN A 37 -8.60 11.34 -11.02
CA GLN A 37 -9.51 11.98 -11.97
C GLN A 37 -10.82 12.41 -11.28
N TRP A 38 -11.51 13.36 -11.88
CA TRP A 38 -12.87 13.71 -11.47
C TRP A 38 -13.87 12.74 -12.11
N THR A 39 -14.72 12.11 -11.30
CA THR A 39 -15.85 11.30 -11.76
C THR A 39 -17.15 12.09 -11.60
N GLY A 40 -18.09 11.94 -12.55
CA GLY A 40 -19.35 12.70 -12.55
C GLY A 40 -19.16 14.21 -12.77
N SER A 41 -18.17 14.60 -13.57
CA SER A 41 -17.78 16.00 -13.79
C SER A 41 -18.72 16.76 -14.73
N ASP A 42 -19.00 18.01 -14.36
CA ASP A 42 -19.45 19.04 -15.29
C ASP A 42 -18.20 19.56 -16.05
N PRO A 43 -18.14 19.44 -17.39
CA PRO A 43 -16.97 19.83 -18.18
C PRO A 43 -16.64 21.32 -18.10
N THR A 44 -17.57 22.17 -17.64
CA THR A 44 -17.37 23.60 -17.48
C THR A 44 -16.82 23.98 -16.09
N CYS A 45 -16.78 23.03 -15.16
CA CYS A 45 -16.33 23.29 -13.81
C CYS A 45 -14.79 23.23 -13.71
N ALA A 46 -14.17 24.33 -13.27
CA ALA A 46 -12.74 24.37 -12.96
C ALA A 46 -12.32 23.50 -11.75
N HIS A 47 -13.29 22.89 -11.07
CA HIS A 47 -13.12 22.03 -9.90
C HIS A 47 -12.15 22.56 -8.83
N PRO A 48 -12.47 23.70 -8.18
CA PRO A 48 -11.59 24.29 -7.18
C PRO A 48 -11.53 23.39 -5.94
N VAL A 49 -10.37 22.76 -5.71
CA VAL A 49 -10.08 22.01 -4.49
C VAL A 49 -8.73 22.41 -3.92
N ARG A 50 -8.66 22.50 -2.59
CA ARG A 50 -7.39 22.78 -1.90
C ARG A 50 -6.44 21.58 -1.90
N ARG A 51 -7.00 20.37 -1.91
CA ARG A 51 -6.29 19.09 -1.81
C ARG A 51 -7.08 18.03 -2.58
N ARG A 52 -6.36 17.24 -3.37
CA ARG A 52 -6.89 16.09 -4.11
C ARG A 52 -6.63 14.84 -3.27
N VAL A 53 -7.58 14.52 -2.40
CA VAL A 53 -7.63 13.26 -1.63
C VAL A 53 -8.75 12.43 -2.23
N ASP A 54 -8.56 11.13 -2.34
CA ASP A 54 -9.60 10.22 -2.83
C ASP A 54 -10.92 10.43 -2.06
N GLY A 55 -12.04 10.47 -2.79
CA GLY A 55 -13.38 10.77 -2.27
C GLY A 55 -13.71 12.27 -2.09
N THR A 56 -12.78 13.19 -2.38
CA THR A 56 -13.05 14.64 -2.24
C THR A 56 -14.13 15.10 -3.22
N ARG A 57 -15.20 15.74 -2.72
CA ARG A 57 -16.25 16.31 -3.56
C ARG A 57 -15.90 17.71 -4.05
N CYS A 58 -16.29 18.04 -5.28
CA CYS A 58 -16.18 19.39 -5.80
C CYS A 58 -17.13 20.34 -5.04
N GLN A 59 -16.69 21.57 -4.79
CA GLN A 59 -17.52 22.58 -4.10
C GLN A 59 -18.60 23.22 -5.00
N ARG A 60 -18.56 22.97 -6.31
CA ARG A 60 -19.42 23.65 -7.31
C ARG A 60 -20.27 22.70 -8.15
N CYS A 61 -19.98 21.41 -8.16
CA CYS A 61 -20.72 20.42 -8.92
C CYS A 61 -20.69 19.06 -8.20
N PRO A 62 -21.49 18.07 -8.63
CA PRO A 62 -21.54 16.75 -8.01
C PRO A 62 -20.27 15.89 -8.16
N ALA A 63 -19.25 16.40 -8.87
CA ALA A 63 -18.05 15.64 -9.17
C ALA A 63 -17.31 15.18 -7.91
N VAL A 64 -16.73 13.98 -7.98
CA VAL A 64 -15.92 13.40 -6.90
C VAL A 64 -14.53 13.09 -7.44
N TRP A 65 -13.49 13.47 -6.70
CA TRP A 65 -12.12 13.09 -7.01
C TRP A 65 -11.93 11.63 -6.64
N SER A 66 -11.58 10.81 -7.63
CA SER A 66 -11.25 9.41 -7.44
C SER A 66 -9.81 9.19 -7.84
N ASP A 67 -9.03 8.56 -6.96
CA ASP A 67 -7.65 8.19 -7.24
C ASP A 67 -7.39 6.73 -6.88
N PRO A 68 -7.29 5.83 -7.87
CA PRO A 68 -7.13 4.41 -7.62
C PRO A 68 -5.71 4.05 -7.18
N GLN A 69 -4.74 4.97 -7.17
CA GLN A 69 -3.38 4.62 -6.78
C GLN A 69 -3.28 4.19 -5.32
N TYR A 70 -2.39 3.23 -5.09
CA TYR A 70 -2.00 2.80 -3.75
C TYR A 70 -0.94 3.75 -3.20
N GLY A 71 -0.92 3.92 -1.89
CA GLY A 71 0.08 4.71 -1.17
C GLY A 71 -0.32 6.16 -0.92
N LEU A 72 -1.46 6.63 -1.43
CA LEU A 72 -2.02 7.96 -1.11
C LEU A 72 -3.31 7.90 -0.28
N GLU A 73 -3.59 6.75 0.34
CA GLU A 73 -4.71 6.57 1.25
C GLU A 73 -4.66 7.62 2.36
N PRO A 74 -5.81 8.22 2.73
CA PRO A 74 -5.85 9.42 3.57
C PRO A 74 -5.26 9.19 4.96
N THR A 75 -5.35 7.97 5.48
CA THR A 75 -4.84 7.54 6.77
C THR A 75 -3.97 6.29 6.62
N LEU A 76 -3.09 6.07 7.61
CA LEU A 76 -2.26 4.88 7.65
C LEU A 76 -3.10 3.61 7.77
N THR A 77 -4.20 3.66 8.53
CA THR A 77 -5.12 2.55 8.68
C THR A 77 -5.71 2.14 7.34
N HIS A 78 -6.22 3.09 6.54
CA HIS A 78 -6.74 2.76 5.20
C HIS A 78 -5.66 2.16 4.29
N TYR A 79 -4.41 2.63 4.39
CA TYR A 79 -3.30 2.00 3.65
C TYR A 79 -3.08 0.55 4.08
N VAL A 80 -3.03 0.28 5.39
CA VAL A 80 -2.86 -1.08 5.93
C VAL A 80 -4.04 -1.97 5.53
N ASP A 81 -5.28 -1.50 5.64
CA ASP A 81 -6.47 -2.24 5.23
C ASP A 81 -6.42 -2.60 3.74
N ARG A 82 -5.98 -1.66 2.91
CA ARG A 82 -5.80 -1.91 1.47
C ARG A 82 -4.68 -2.92 1.18
N MET A 83 -3.60 -2.91 1.96
CA MET A 83 -2.57 -3.94 1.89
C MET A 83 -3.12 -5.32 2.27
N ILE A 84 -3.92 -5.42 3.33
CA ILE A 84 -4.55 -6.68 3.74
C ILE A 84 -5.38 -7.25 2.60
N GLY A 85 -6.24 -6.45 1.98
CA GLY A 85 -7.07 -6.89 0.84
C GLY A 85 -6.25 -7.32 -0.39
N LEU A 86 -5.15 -6.61 -0.68
CA LEU A 86 -4.24 -6.99 -1.76
C LEU A 86 -3.55 -8.33 -1.45
N PHE A 87 -3.00 -8.49 -0.25
CA PHE A 87 -2.30 -9.70 0.14
C PHE A 87 -3.24 -10.88 0.37
N GLU A 88 -4.51 -10.67 0.68
CA GLU A 88 -5.49 -11.76 0.66
C GLU A 88 -5.59 -12.41 -0.74
N GLN A 89 -5.60 -11.59 -1.80
CA GLN A 89 -5.57 -12.11 -3.17
C GLN A 89 -4.25 -12.81 -3.49
N VAL A 90 -3.12 -12.28 -3.01
CA VAL A 90 -1.81 -12.94 -3.13
C VAL A 90 -1.83 -14.30 -2.43
N ARG A 91 -2.39 -14.39 -1.23
CA ARG A 91 -2.48 -15.61 -0.43
C ARG A 91 -3.27 -16.71 -1.15
N ARG A 92 -4.37 -16.33 -1.80
CA ARG A 92 -5.24 -17.24 -2.56
C ARG A 92 -4.52 -17.86 -3.76
N ILE A 93 -3.77 -17.06 -4.51
CA ILE A 93 -3.07 -17.56 -5.70
C ILE A 93 -1.80 -18.33 -5.37
N LEU A 94 -1.27 -18.19 -4.15
CA LEU A 94 -0.07 -18.91 -3.73
C LEU A 94 -0.38 -20.40 -3.49
N THR A 95 0.51 -21.28 -3.96
CA THR A 95 0.48 -22.70 -3.60
C THR A 95 0.65 -22.89 -2.08
N PRO A 96 0.29 -24.06 -1.52
CA PRO A 96 0.49 -24.34 -0.09
C PRO A 96 1.95 -24.22 0.40
N SER A 97 2.93 -24.42 -0.51
CA SER A 97 4.36 -24.21 -0.26
C SER A 97 4.86 -22.83 -0.67
N GLY A 98 3.99 -21.97 -1.21
CA GLY A 98 4.37 -20.70 -1.81
C GLY A 98 4.91 -19.67 -0.82
N THR A 99 5.74 -18.76 -1.32
CA THR A 99 6.37 -17.70 -0.52
C THR A 99 6.08 -16.30 -1.07
N CYS A 100 6.01 -15.32 -0.18
CA CYS A 100 5.83 -13.91 -0.54
C CYS A 100 6.92 -13.04 0.09
N TRP A 101 7.62 -12.29 -0.76
CA TRP A 101 8.70 -11.38 -0.40
C TRP A 101 8.24 -9.95 -0.66
N VAL A 102 8.16 -9.15 0.39
CA VAL A 102 7.61 -7.80 0.33
C VAL A 102 8.68 -6.81 0.73
N ASN A 103 9.04 -5.93 -0.19
CA ASN A 103 9.88 -4.78 0.09
C ASN A 103 8.98 -3.56 0.37
N LEU A 104 9.05 -3.04 1.59
CA LEU A 104 8.30 -1.87 2.03
C LEU A 104 9.22 -0.88 2.72
N GLY A 105 9.15 0.38 2.30
CA GLY A 105 9.83 1.48 2.97
C GLY A 105 8.98 2.08 4.09
N ASP A 106 9.66 2.65 5.08
CA ASP A 106 9.02 3.42 6.14
C ASP A 106 9.00 4.92 5.80
N CYS A 107 8.21 5.67 6.57
CA CYS A 107 8.18 7.12 6.52
C CYS A 107 8.24 7.70 7.94
N TYR A 108 8.55 8.99 8.02
CA TYR A 108 8.50 9.73 9.28
C TYR A 108 7.20 10.53 9.37
N SER A 109 6.62 10.56 10.57
CA SER A 109 5.60 11.54 10.89
C SER A 109 6.16 12.94 10.68
N SER A 110 5.42 13.80 9.99
CA SER A 110 5.88 15.16 9.71
C SER A 110 4.71 16.11 9.84
N ALA A 111 4.88 17.18 10.62
CA ALA A 111 3.87 18.21 10.85
C ALA A 111 3.37 18.86 9.54
N SER A 112 4.24 18.92 8.53
CA SER A 112 3.97 19.56 7.24
C SER A 112 3.52 18.62 6.11
N GLY A 113 3.47 17.30 6.34
CA GLY A 113 3.21 16.33 5.27
C GLY A 113 4.35 16.38 4.25
N GLY A 114 5.47 15.72 4.59
CA GLY A 114 6.78 15.89 3.97
C GLY A 114 6.75 16.11 2.46
N ALA A 115 6.86 17.36 2.02
CA ALA A 115 7.24 17.68 0.65
C ALA A 115 8.76 17.45 0.53
N PRO A 116 9.26 16.87 -0.57
CA PRO A 116 10.69 16.82 -0.82
C PRO A 116 11.27 18.24 -0.82
N LYS A 117 12.42 18.46 -0.18
CA LYS A 117 13.19 19.69 -0.42
C LYS A 117 13.53 19.74 -1.92
N GLY A 118 13.10 20.79 -2.61
CA GLY A 118 13.44 21.03 -4.03
C GLY A 118 12.29 20.89 -5.02
N SER A 119 11.10 20.43 -4.63
CA SER A 119 9.92 20.50 -5.51
C SER A 119 9.42 21.95 -5.59
N ARG A 120 9.86 22.70 -6.61
CA ARG A 120 9.22 23.97 -6.97
C ARG A 120 7.75 23.67 -7.28
N PRO A 121 6.77 24.34 -6.64
CA PRO A 121 5.39 24.24 -7.10
C PRO A 121 5.36 24.70 -8.56
N GLN A 122 4.82 23.88 -9.46
CA GLN A 122 4.51 24.37 -10.80
C GLN A 122 3.53 25.53 -10.65
N PRO A 123 3.70 26.65 -11.38
CA PRO A 123 2.69 27.70 -11.42
C PRO A 123 1.35 27.09 -11.88
N GLY A 124 0.31 27.16 -11.06
CA GLY A 124 -0.99 26.51 -11.33
C GLY A 124 -1.06 25.00 -11.06
N GLY A 125 0.05 24.37 -10.65
CA GLY A 125 0.10 22.96 -10.28
C GLY A 125 -0.45 22.71 -8.87
N LEU A 126 -1.54 21.97 -8.79
CA LEU A 126 -2.11 21.52 -7.52
C LEU A 126 -1.12 20.60 -6.80
N ARG A 127 -0.89 20.83 -5.51
CA ARG A 127 -0.09 19.93 -4.69
C ARG A 127 -0.94 18.72 -4.31
N PRO A 128 -0.50 17.48 -4.58
CA PRO A 128 -1.17 16.32 -4.03
C PRO A 128 -1.14 16.38 -2.51
N ALA A 129 -2.25 15.99 -1.91
CA ALA A 129 -2.34 15.88 -0.48
C ALA A 129 -1.58 14.62 -0.06
N ARG A 130 -0.36 14.77 0.47
CA ARG A 130 0.29 13.64 1.13
C ARG A 130 -0.51 13.27 2.39
N PRO A 131 -0.76 11.97 2.62
CA PRO A 131 -1.35 11.49 3.85
C PRO A 131 -0.57 12.01 5.05
N ARG A 132 -1.28 12.38 6.12
CA ARG A 132 -0.62 12.81 7.35
C ARG A 132 -0.53 11.61 8.29
N ALA A 133 0.67 11.13 8.54
CA ALA A 133 0.93 10.16 9.62
C ALA A 133 0.79 10.75 11.04
N GLN A 134 0.32 12.00 11.13
CA GLN A 134 0.34 12.81 12.35
C GLN A 134 -0.80 12.48 13.30
N ASP A 135 -1.81 11.73 12.86
CA ASP A 135 -3.01 11.48 13.67
C ASP A 135 -2.71 10.61 14.91
N VAL A 136 -1.52 9.99 14.98
CA VAL A 136 -1.13 9.07 16.06
C VAL A 136 0.28 9.33 16.62
N LEU A 137 1.18 9.97 15.85
CA LEU A 137 2.60 10.09 16.23
C LEU A 137 3.07 11.55 16.21
N ALA A 138 3.79 11.95 17.25
CA ALA A 138 4.48 13.24 17.31
C ALA A 138 5.42 13.41 16.11
N PRO A 139 5.69 14.63 15.61
CA PRO A 139 6.55 14.84 14.45
C PRO A 139 7.95 14.21 14.58
N LYS A 140 8.54 13.81 13.45
CA LYS A 140 9.86 13.18 13.30
C LYS A 140 9.99 11.80 13.96
N ASN A 141 8.87 11.11 14.18
CA ASN A 141 8.89 9.72 14.63
C ASN A 141 8.78 8.78 13.43
N LEU A 142 9.46 7.64 13.50
CA LEU A 142 9.25 6.55 12.52
C LEU A 142 7.81 6.05 12.65
N VAL A 143 7.14 5.91 11.51
CA VAL A 143 5.75 5.44 11.48
C VAL A 143 5.67 3.94 11.71
N GLY A 144 6.69 3.19 11.29
CA GLY A 144 6.73 1.74 11.39
C GLY A 144 5.82 1.07 10.37
N VAL A 145 5.69 1.63 9.16
CA VAL A 145 4.77 1.11 8.12
C VAL A 145 5.01 -0.38 7.83
N PRO A 146 6.25 -0.86 7.57
CA PRO A 146 6.50 -2.29 7.36
C PRO A 146 6.03 -3.19 8.51
N TRP A 147 6.28 -2.79 9.75
CA TRP A 147 5.91 -3.55 10.96
C TRP A 147 4.40 -3.61 11.14
N ARG A 148 3.71 -2.50 10.90
CA ARG A 148 2.24 -2.43 10.99
C ARG A 148 1.58 -3.32 9.95
N VAL A 149 2.08 -3.31 8.71
CA VAL A 149 1.60 -4.22 7.66
C VAL A 149 1.91 -5.66 8.04
N ALA A 150 3.12 -5.97 8.49
CA ALA A 150 3.50 -7.33 8.89
C ALA A 150 2.61 -7.89 10.02
N PHE A 151 2.37 -7.12 11.08
CA PHE A 151 1.50 -7.54 12.19
C PHE A 151 0.04 -7.65 11.76
N ALA A 152 -0.44 -6.76 10.90
CA ALA A 152 -1.77 -6.89 10.34
C ALA A 152 -1.91 -8.18 9.52
N LEU A 153 -0.96 -8.47 8.63
CA LEU A 153 -0.98 -9.71 7.85
C LEU A 153 -0.90 -10.95 8.75
N GLN A 154 -0.11 -10.93 9.83
CA GLN A 154 -0.10 -12.00 10.82
C GLN A 154 -1.47 -12.24 11.46
N ALA A 155 -2.20 -11.17 11.81
CA ALA A 155 -3.56 -11.28 12.32
C ALA A 155 -4.54 -11.89 11.31
N PHE A 156 -4.23 -11.82 10.01
CA PHE A 156 -4.98 -12.45 8.91
C PHE A 156 -4.35 -13.76 8.42
N GLY A 157 -3.58 -14.44 9.29
CA GLY A 157 -3.09 -15.80 9.06
C GLY A 157 -1.77 -15.91 8.33
N TRP A 158 -1.08 -14.81 8.02
CA TRP A 158 0.26 -14.92 7.45
C TRP A 158 1.29 -15.32 8.50
N TRP A 159 2.24 -16.17 8.10
CA TRP A 159 3.42 -16.45 8.94
C TRP A 159 4.59 -15.58 8.52
N LEU A 160 5.29 -14.99 9.49
CA LEU A 160 6.45 -14.12 9.28
C LEU A 160 7.73 -14.87 9.66
N PHE A 161 8.67 -15.01 8.73
CA PHE A 161 9.95 -15.68 8.94
C PHE A 161 11.08 -14.78 8.46
N SER A 162 11.99 -14.36 9.35
CA SER A 162 13.22 -13.62 8.98
C SER A 162 13.01 -12.43 8.01
N GLY A 163 11.84 -11.76 8.06
CA GLY A 163 11.47 -10.68 7.13
C GLY A 163 10.69 -11.09 5.88
N SER A 164 10.32 -12.36 5.74
CA SER A 164 9.54 -12.95 4.63
C SER A 164 8.17 -13.44 5.11
N LEU A 165 7.18 -13.48 4.22
CA LEU A 165 5.81 -13.90 4.52
C LEU A 165 5.49 -15.27 3.87
N ARG A 166 4.77 -16.15 4.58
CA ARG A 166 4.30 -17.46 4.07
C ARG A 166 2.79 -17.63 4.23
N SER A 167 2.16 -18.26 3.23
CA SER A 167 0.71 -18.54 3.20
C SER A 167 0.31 -19.61 4.24
N PRO A 168 -0.85 -19.47 4.93
CA PRO A 168 -1.35 -20.44 5.91
C PRO A 168 -2.01 -21.69 5.30
N ASN A 169 -2.10 -21.81 3.97
CA ASN A 169 -2.76 -22.97 3.33
C ASN A 169 -1.89 -24.25 3.36
N GLY A 170 -0.68 -24.19 3.94
CA GLY A 170 0.21 -25.34 4.07
C GLY A 170 -0.08 -26.18 5.32
N PRO A 171 0.30 -27.48 5.34
CA PRO A 171 0.28 -28.26 6.58
C PRO A 171 1.15 -27.56 7.63
N ASP A 172 0.74 -27.66 8.91
CA ASP A 172 1.57 -27.27 10.05
C ASP A 172 2.97 -27.86 9.86
N LEU A 173 3.97 -26.98 9.76
CA LEU A 173 5.34 -27.47 9.76
C LEU A 173 5.62 -28.07 11.13
N PRO A 174 6.24 -29.27 11.22
CA PRO A 174 6.86 -29.66 12.47
C PRO A 174 7.85 -28.56 12.87
N VAL A 175 7.91 -28.25 14.16
CA VAL A 175 8.62 -27.13 14.82
C VAL A 175 10.15 -27.11 14.57
N SER A 176 10.65 -27.92 13.62
CA SER A 176 12.07 -28.13 13.29
C SER A 176 12.57 -27.39 12.03
N ALA A 177 11.75 -26.63 11.31
CA ALA A 177 12.23 -25.84 10.16
C ALA A 177 13.00 -24.55 10.54
N VAL A 178 13.15 -24.26 11.84
CA VAL A 178 14.14 -23.30 12.35
C VAL A 178 15.43 -24.07 12.63
N GLN A 179 16.24 -24.33 11.61
CA GLN A 179 17.69 -24.53 11.78
C GLN A 179 18.41 -24.53 10.42
N ARG A 180 19.30 -23.55 10.25
CA ARG A 180 20.71 -23.71 9.81
C ARG A 180 21.36 -22.33 9.55
N PRO A 181 22.23 -21.83 10.44
CA PRO A 181 23.49 -21.28 9.99
C PRO A 181 24.38 -22.45 9.54
N MET A 182 24.93 -22.35 8.34
CA MET A 182 25.96 -23.25 7.83
C MET A 182 27.15 -23.31 8.80
N ALA A 183 27.77 -24.49 8.87
CA ALA A 183 28.99 -24.74 9.62
C ALA A 183 30.05 -23.66 9.37
N ARG A 184 30.67 -23.17 10.45
CA ARG A 184 32.00 -22.55 10.37
C ARG A 184 33.02 -23.66 10.66
N GLN A 185 33.92 -23.89 9.71
CA GLN A 185 35.26 -24.40 10.04
C GLN A 185 36.03 -23.31 10.78
#